data_AF-A0A8S2PZ02-F1
#
_entry.id   AF-A0A8S2PZ02-F1
#
_cell.length_a   1.000
_cell.length_b   1.000
_cell.length_c   1.000
_cell.angle_alpha   90.00
_cell.angle_beta   90.00
_cell.angle_gamma   90.00
#
_symmetry.space_group_name_H-M   'P 1'
#
loop_
_entity.id
_entity.type
_entity.pdbx_description
1 polymer ?
#
loop_
_entity_poly.entity_id
_entity_poly.type
_entity_poly.pdbx_seq_one_letter_code
_entity_poly.pdbx_strand_id
1 'polypeptide(L)'
;MNISVCSLQPVYTVQHPCNVKNSERAIETLGGQSRIIDVFQHSTSQLTCSFTPTNIYERSLRSERRKITGLLIRVKRKKSKKSITSVEVVGVLDTKFTFDTLADFQYLPMTRKQQTADDSAPEYESFLKRITLTRQCLEKENLEKPCPLMCIPAIFSRFFEPTDYAFRPEPKTRRRIITTTNKYPNHANKSDDMATKSDKEKDDTVASKLTKPIARTSCAHHVYFDTEQVPTASKSISAPYTKAEHNTIERLRRLFDQRPIWTRASLLYNLRVTEVVLKRIIHHVAYFCCNGPWNRCWVKYGYDPRTDSKSKIYQIVDYRVRSILDPEKKVVQSRTNRAYHRSSLIPNHILRSFTQNSREYLEETFVFKRTSLPLARSIHYQLCDIQLDDVQKMIHSNDGQ
;
A
#
# COMPACT_ATOMS: atom_id res chain seq x y z
N MET A 1 35.21 -22.68 42.04
CA MET A 1 34.38 -21.53 42.43
C MET A 1 32.92 -21.93 42.29
N ASN A 2 32.24 -22.26 43.38
CA ASN A 2 30.79 -22.47 43.37
C ASN A 2 30.12 -21.10 43.47
N ILE A 3 29.76 -20.53 42.33
CA ILE A 3 28.91 -19.34 42.30
C ILE A 3 27.48 -19.86 42.52
N SER A 4 26.92 -19.59 43.70
CA SER A 4 25.51 -19.89 43.98
C SER A 4 24.64 -19.10 43.01
N VAL A 5 24.00 -19.79 42.07
CA VAL A 5 23.18 -19.20 41.01
C VAL A 5 21.97 -18.44 41.59
N CYS A 6 21.57 -18.74 42.83
CA CYS A 6 20.41 -18.15 43.50
C CYS A 6 20.59 -16.69 43.97
N SER A 7 21.80 -16.11 43.94
CA SER A 7 22.02 -14.72 44.42
C SER A 7 22.22 -13.69 43.29
N LEU A 8 22.18 -14.09 42.02
CA LEU A 8 22.46 -13.19 40.91
C LEU A 8 21.18 -12.47 40.44
N GLN A 9 21.23 -11.14 40.37
CA GLN A 9 20.09 -10.34 39.93
C GLN A 9 19.93 -10.38 38.40
N PRO A 10 18.69 -10.45 37.89
CA PRO A 10 18.42 -10.28 36.47
C PRO A 10 18.69 -8.83 36.04
N VAL A 11 19.33 -8.67 34.89
CA VAL A 11 19.73 -7.37 34.35
C VAL A 11 19.18 -7.19 32.94
N TYR A 12 18.46 -6.09 32.72
CA TYR A 12 18.03 -5.68 31.39
C TYR A 12 19.16 -4.98 30.65
N THR A 13 19.32 -5.29 29.37
CA THR A 13 20.38 -4.70 28.54
C THR A 13 19.80 -3.95 27.35
N VAL A 14 20.24 -2.72 27.14
CA VAL A 14 19.91 -1.92 25.95
C VAL A 14 21.20 -1.68 25.17
N GLN A 15 21.25 -2.17 23.93
CA GLN A 15 22.29 -1.83 22.98
C GLN A 15 21.89 -0.52 22.30
N HIS A 16 22.34 0.60 22.87
CA HIS A 16 22.05 1.93 22.34
C HIS A 16 22.64 2.11 20.91
N PRO A 17 21.92 2.74 19.97
CA PRO A 17 22.36 2.85 18.57
C PRO A 17 23.57 3.78 18.37
N CYS A 18 23.83 4.69 19.31
CA CYS A 18 24.99 5.60 19.29
C CYS A 18 26.09 5.19 20.27
N ASN A 19 27.29 5.70 20.02
CA ASN A 19 28.40 5.67 20.97
C ASN A 19 28.12 6.57 22.19
N VAL A 20 27.88 5.96 23.36
CA VAL A 20 27.49 6.66 24.59
C VAL A 20 28.71 7.27 25.27
N LYS A 21 28.82 8.61 25.24
CA LYS A 21 29.79 9.37 26.05
C LYS A 21 29.20 9.92 27.35
N ASN A 22 27.91 10.27 27.33
CA ASN A 22 27.16 10.77 28.48
C ASN A 22 25.95 9.84 28.70
N SER A 23 25.91 9.19 29.87
CA SER A 23 24.88 8.21 30.21
C SER A 23 23.51 8.85 30.48
N GLU A 24 23.46 10.04 31.06
CA GLU A 24 22.20 10.74 31.35
C GLU A 24 21.49 11.13 30.06
N ARG A 25 22.23 11.69 29.08
CA ARG A 25 21.69 12.00 27.76
C ARG A 25 21.24 10.75 27.01
N ALA A 26 21.94 9.63 27.15
CA ALA A 26 21.53 8.36 26.53
C ALA A 26 20.25 7.77 27.17
N ILE A 27 20.00 8.06 28.45
CA ILE A 27 18.73 7.71 29.10
C ILE A 27 17.62 8.64 28.60
N GLU A 28 17.90 9.92 28.42
CA GLU A 28 16.95 10.90 27.88
C GLU A 28 16.51 10.56 26.45
N THR A 29 17.44 10.16 25.57
CA THR A 29 17.12 9.74 24.18
C THR A 29 16.20 8.51 24.14
N LEU A 30 16.25 7.65 25.17
CA LEU A 30 15.37 6.49 25.31
C LEU A 30 13.98 6.84 25.92
N GLY A 31 13.71 8.13 26.13
CA GLY A 31 12.47 8.64 26.70
C GLY A 31 12.47 8.74 28.22
N GLY A 32 13.65 8.71 28.85
CA GLY A 32 13.84 8.90 30.28
C GLY A 32 13.73 7.61 31.09
N GLN A 33 14.15 7.69 32.36
CA GLN A 33 14.26 6.53 33.25
C GLN A 33 12.90 5.85 33.51
N SER A 34 11.84 6.62 33.72
CA SER A 34 10.50 6.07 33.98
C SER A 34 10.00 5.20 32.83
N ARG A 35 10.13 5.69 31.59
CA ARG A 35 9.72 4.94 30.39
C ARG A 35 10.52 3.66 30.21
N ILE A 36 11.83 3.69 30.50
CA ILE A 36 12.68 2.50 30.43
C ILE A 36 12.19 1.44 31.43
N ILE A 37 11.91 1.84 32.68
CA ILE A 37 11.39 0.94 33.72
C ILE A 37 10.04 0.35 33.31
N ASP A 38 9.12 1.16 32.81
CA ASP A 38 7.80 0.72 32.36
C ASP A 38 7.90 -0.34 31.25
N VAL A 39 8.79 -0.13 30.26
CA VAL A 39 9.03 -1.08 29.16
C VAL A 39 9.66 -2.38 29.66
N PHE A 40 10.50 -2.32 30.69
CA PHE A 40 11.12 -3.52 31.25
C PHE A 40 10.12 -4.38 32.02
N GLN A 41 9.19 -3.74 32.73
CA GLN A 41 8.11 -4.41 33.45
C GLN A 41 7.03 -4.97 32.52
N HIS A 42 6.69 -4.26 31.45
CA HIS A 42 5.60 -4.64 30.54
C HIS A 42 6.13 -5.20 29.21
N SER A 43 5.83 -6.47 28.91
CA SER A 43 6.31 -7.14 27.69
C SER A 43 5.72 -6.63 26.38
N THR A 44 4.62 -5.87 26.45
CA THR A 44 3.89 -5.37 25.27
C THR A 44 4.43 -4.05 24.73
N SER A 45 5.24 -3.34 25.51
CA SER A 45 5.72 -2.01 25.15
C SER A 45 7.06 -2.08 24.41
N GLN A 46 7.22 -1.27 23.36
CA GLN A 46 8.45 -1.17 22.59
C GLN A 46 9.30 0.02 23.07
N LEU A 47 10.59 -0.21 23.35
CA LEU A 47 11.52 0.89 23.65
C LEU A 47 11.82 1.65 22.35
N THR A 48 11.91 2.98 22.43
CA THR A 48 12.19 3.85 21.30
C THR A 48 13.36 4.76 21.59
N CYS A 49 14.11 5.17 20.58
CA CYS A 49 15.24 6.10 20.71
C CYS A 49 15.01 7.36 19.85
N SER A 50 14.96 8.54 20.47
CA SER A 50 14.85 9.84 19.83
C SER A 50 16.15 10.62 20.00
N PHE A 51 16.74 11.10 18.91
CA PHE A 51 17.96 11.90 18.93
C PHE A 51 17.70 13.38 19.26
N THR A 52 16.47 13.83 19.05
CA THR A 52 15.96 15.16 19.39
C THR A 52 14.66 15.06 20.19
N PRO A 53 14.70 14.67 21.48
CA PRO A 53 13.50 14.45 22.31
C PRO A 53 12.51 15.62 22.38
N THR A 54 12.98 16.86 22.10
CA THR A 54 12.15 18.07 22.05
C THR A 54 11.37 18.24 20.74
N ASN A 55 11.68 17.47 19.71
CA ASN A 55 11.11 17.59 18.38
C ASN A 55 9.96 16.60 18.18
N ILE A 56 8.72 17.11 18.20
CA ILE A 56 7.50 16.31 18.03
C ILE A 56 7.36 15.65 16.65
N TYR A 57 8.10 16.11 15.64
CA TYR A 57 8.07 15.57 14.28
C TYR A 57 9.12 14.48 14.06
N GLU A 58 10.04 14.29 15.00
CA GLU A 58 11.04 13.22 14.92
C GLU A 58 10.36 11.85 14.93
N ARG A 59 10.86 10.95 14.08
CA ARG A 59 10.49 9.55 14.08
C ARG A 59 11.56 8.76 14.81
N SER A 60 11.27 8.48 16.07
CA SER A 60 12.14 7.71 16.94
C SER A 60 12.40 6.32 16.35
N LEU A 61 13.64 5.85 16.51
CA LEU A 61 14.00 4.48 16.20
C LEU A 61 13.26 3.51 17.12
N ARG A 62 12.94 2.34 16.59
CA ARG A 62 12.25 1.29 17.33
C ARG A 62 13.23 0.21 17.75
N SER A 63 13.09 -0.27 18.97
CA SER A 63 13.88 -1.39 19.46
C SER A 63 13.21 -2.73 19.17
N GLU A 64 14.02 -3.77 19.07
CA GLU A 64 13.58 -5.16 19.13
C GLU A 64 13.96 -5.75 20.47
N ARG A 65 13.00 -6.40 21.13
CA ARG A 65 13.23 -7.18 22.35
C ARG A 65 13.60 -8.60 21.97
N ARG A 66 14.81 -9.03 22.35
CA ARG A 66 15.32 -10.39 22.11
C ARG A 66 15.62 -11.08 23.43
N LYS A 67 15.22 -12.33 23.57
CA LYS A 67 15.67 -13.20 24.66
C LYS A 67 17.12 -13.59 24.41
N ILE A 68 17.96 -13.46 25.42
CA ILE A 68 19.36 -13.83 25.38
C ILE A 68 19.72 -14.61 26.65
N THR A 69 20.91 -15.19 26.68
CA THR A 69 21.49 -15.76 27.90
C THR A 69 22.91 -15.23 27.99
N GLY A 70 23.20 -14.47 29.04
CA GLY A 70 24.51 -13.87 29.24
C GLY A 70 24.81 -13.59 30.71
N LEU A 71 26.07 -13.30 31.01
CA LEU A 71 26.53 -12.92 32.34
C LEU A 71 27.13 -11.51 32.30
N LEU A 72 26.75 -10.66 33.26
CA LEU A 72 27.39 -9.38 33.48
C LEU A 72 28.60 -9.60 34.38
N ILE A 73 29.80 -9.33 33.86
CA ILE A 73 31.05 -9.57 34.56
C ILE A 73 31.73 -8.24 34.86
N ARG A 74 32.06 -8.03 36.14
CA ARG A 74 32.88 -6.91 36.60
C ARG A 74 34.34 -7.36 36.68
N VAL A 75 35.20 -6.70 35.89
CA VAL A 75 36.63 -6.97 35.85
C VAL A 75 37.39 -5.80 36.46
N LYS A 76 38.19 -6.03 37.51
CA LYS A 76 39.12 -5.04 38.06
C LYS A 76 40.51 -5.28 37.49
N ARG A 77 41.18 -4.23 37.02
CA ARG A 77 42.52 -4.29 36.42
C ARG A 77 43.48 -3.29 37.04
N LYS A 78 44.77 -3.61 37.07
CA LYS A 78 45.83 -2.65 37.46
C LYS A 78 46.02 -1.61 36.34
N LYS A 79 46.00 -0.31 36.67
CA LYS A 79 46.13 0.80 35.70
C LYS A 79 47.43 0.73 34.88
N SER A 80 48.55 0.34 35.51
CA SER A 80 49.90 0.38 34.90
C SER A 80 50.20 -0.82 33.98
N LYS A 81 49.86 -2.06 34.37
CA LYS A 81 50.23 -3.29 33.61
C LYS A 81 49.06 -3.94 32.85
N LYS A 82 47.86 -3.35 32.87
CA LYS A 82 46.60 -3.93 32.35
C LYS A 82 46.30 -5.36 32.84
N SER A 83 46.99 -5.86 33.87
CA SER A 83 46.75 -7.19 34.42
C SER A 83 45.45 -7.23 35.23
N ILE A 84 44.71 -8.32 35.07
CA ILE A 84 43.43 -8.55 35.75
C ILE A 84 43.70 -8.91 37.21
N THR A 85 43.07 -8.18 38.13
CA THR A 85 43.18 -8.41 39.58
C THR A 85 42.03 -9.26 40.09
N SER A 86 40.81 -9.03 39.60
CA SER A 86 39.63 -9.79 40.02
C SER A 86 38.58 -9.84 38.91
N VAL A 87 37.82 -10.92 38.89
CA VAL A 87 36.68 -11.14 38.00
C VAL A 87 35.51 -11.60 38.85
N GLU A 88 34.36 -10.95 38.71
CA GLU A 88 33.17 -11.22 39.49
C GLU A 88 31.93 -11.19 38.60
N VAL A 89 31.06 -12.18 38.76
CA VAL A 89 29.75 -12.21 38.09
C VAL A 89 28.77 -11.37 38.90
N VAL A 90 28.23 -10.32 38.29
CA VAL A 90 27.36 -9.33 38.95
C VAL A 90 25.88 -9.59 38.66
N GLY A 91 25.56 -10.21 37.53
CA GLY A 91 24.17 -10.47 37.16
C GLY A 91 24.02 -11.36 35.93
N VAL A 92 22.78 -11.73 35.66
CA VAL A 92 22.39 -12.56 34.51
C VAL A 92 21.57 -11.72 33.55
N LEU A 93 21.87 -11.81 32.25
CA LEU A 93 21.14 -11.16 31.18
C LEU A 93 20.17 -12.15 30.55
N ASP A 94 18.87 -11.84 30.60
CA ASP A 94 17.82 -12.63 29.96
C ASP A 94 17.21 -11.93 28.73
N THR A 95 17.33 -10.60 28.67
CA THR A 95 16.63 -9.74 27.73
C THR A 95 17.57 -8.65 27.21
N LYS A 96 17.61 -8.51 25.89
CA LYS A 96 18.35 -7.47 25.18
C LYS A 96 17.41 -6.67 24.30
N PHE A 97 17.53 -5.35 24.34
CA PHE A 97 16.90 -4.43 23.40
C PHE A 97 17.96 -3.97 22.39
N THR A 98 17.73 -4.21 21.09
CA THR A 98 18.60 -3.75 20.00
C THR A 98 17.85 -2.82 19.06
N PHE A 99 18.56 -1.99 18.32
CA PHE A 99 17.98 -1.07 17.33
C PHE A 99 18.50 -1.45 15.93
N ASP A 100 18.24 -2.70 15.55
CA ASP A 100 18.75 -3.27 14.29
C ASP A 100 17.89 -2.89 13.07
N THR A 101 16.69 -2.36 13.31
CA THR A 101 15.77 -1.91 12.26
C THR A 101 16.18 -0.57 11.66
N LEU A 102 15.87 -0.37 10.38
CA LEU A 102 16.10 0.90 9.69
C LEU A 102 15.23 2.03 10.26
N ALA A 103 15.78 3.24 10.19
CA ALA A 103 15.04 4.46 10.49
C ALA A 103 13.90 4.68 9.48
N ASP A 104 12.80 5.28 9.94
CA ASP A 104 11.75 5.75 9.05
C ASP A 104 12.20 7.00 8.27
N PHE A 105 11.46 7.35 7.23
CA PHE A 105 11.67 8.62 6.54
C PHE A 105 11.37 9.79 7.49
N GLN A 106 12.28 10.75 7.51
CA GLN A 106 12.18 11.92 8.37
C GLN A 106 11.75 13.14 7.54
N TYR A 107 10.67 13.78 7.95
CA TYR A 107 10.20 15.05 7.38
C TYR A 107 10.17 16.10 8.49
N LEU A 108 11.15 17.01 8.47
CA LEU A 108 11.34 18.01 9.52
C LEU A 108 10.74 19.37 9.08
N PRO A 109 10.18 20.14 10.03
CA PRO A 109 9.73 21.51 9.77
C PRO A 109 10.94 22.45 9.61
N MET A 110 11.61 22.36 8.47
CA MET A 110 12.79 23.17 8.15
C MET A 110 12.55 24.02 6.90
N THR A 111 12.97 25.28 6.94
CA THR A 111 12.96 26.19 5.80
C THR A 111 14.40 26.52 5.44
N ARG A 112 14.72 26.56 4.14
CA ARG A 112 16.03 26.98 3.67
C ARG A 112 16.19 28.46 3.94
N LYS A 113 17.25 28.87 4.62
CA LYS A 113 17.58 30.29 4.79
C LYS A 113 17.89 30.91 3.42
N GLN A 114 17.50 32.16 3.22
CA GLN A 114 17.87 32.89 2.01
C GLN A 114 19.40 33.00 1.95
N GLN A 115 20.02 32.47 0.89
CA GLN A 115 21.48 32.47 0.74
C GLN A 115 22.00 33.90 0.60
N THR A 116 22.95 34.28 1.44
CA THR A 116 23.95 35.31 1.09
C THR A 116 24.88 34.73 0.02
N ALA A 117 25.29 35.54 -0.95
CA ALA A 117 25.84 35.16 -2.25
C ALA A 117 27.18 34.38 -2.29
N ASP A 118 27.61 33.76 -1.19
CA ASP A 118 28.81 32.92 -1.15
C ASP A 118 28.44 31.43 -1.04
N ASP A 119 29.14 30.61 -1.83
CA ASP A 119 29.06 29.16 -2.13
C ASP A 119 29.04 28.18 -0.92
N SER A 120 28.55 28.60 0.23
CA SER A 120 28.34 27.75 1.39
C SER A 120 27.08 26.88 1.25
N ALA A 121 27.18 25.64 1.76
CA ALA A 121 26.10 24.66 1.77
C ALA A 121 24.76 25.25 2.25
N PRO A 122 23.62 24.80 1.71
CA PRO A 122 22.31 25.36 2.07
C PRO A 122 22.07 25.24 3.59
N GLU A 123 21.97 26.38 4.27
CA GLU A 123 21.64 26.43 5.69
C GLU A 123 20.11 26.35 5.88
N TYR A 124 19.67 25.57 6.87
CA TYR A 124 18.26 25.36 7.19
C TYR A 124 17.94 25.91 8.58
N GLU A 125 16.79 26.57 8.70
CA GLU A 125 16.23 26.96 9.99
C GLU A 125 15.00 26.11 10.33
N SER A 126 14.93 25.64 11.57
CA SER A 126 13.74 24.96 12.07
C SER A 126 12.68 26.00 12.41
N PHE A 127 11.52 25.90 11.78
CA PHE A 127 10.37 26.72 12.10
C PHE A 127 9.44 26.05 13.13
N LEU A 128 9.90 24.99 13.81
CA LEU A 128 9.10 24.22 14.78
C LEU A 128 8.44 25.12 15.85
N LYS A 129 9.16 26.12 16.36
CA LYS A 129 8.61 27.12 17.31
C LYS A 129 7.45 27.94 16.75
N ARG A 130 7.37 28.12 15.43
CA ARG A 130 6.28 28.84 14.74
C ARG A 130 5.04 27.96 14.55
N ILE A 131 5.19 26.63 14.58
CA ILE A 131 4.08 25.67 14.42
C ILE A 131 3.53 25.21 15.77
N THR A 132 4.25 25.44 16.87
CA THR A 132 3.73 25.18 18.21
C THR A 132 2.39 25.90 18.35
N LEU A 133 1.32 25.14 18.62
CA LEU A 133 -0.05 25.65 18.68
C LEU A 133 -0.20 26.62 19.86
N THR A 134 0.10 27.89 19.66
CA THR A 134 -0.25 28.97 20.57
C THR A 134 -1.68 29.42 20.30
N ARG A 135 -2.36 30.02 21.30
CA ARG A 135 -3.74 30.54 21.12
C ARG A 135 -3.86 31.52 19.94
N GLN A 136 -2.80 32.28 19.65
CA GLN A 136 -2.69 33.22 18.51
C GLN A 136 -2.74 32.51 17.14
N CYS A 137 -2.32 31.25 17.04
CA CYS A 137 -2.35 30.49 15.79
C CYS A 137 -3.78 30.14 15.32
N LEU A 138 -4.78 30.27 16.20
CA LEU A 138 -6.20 29.99 15.91
C LEU A 138 -6.97 31.25 15.49
N GLU A 139 -6.33 32.41 15.43
CA GLU A 139 -6.94 33.64 14.93
C GLU A 139 -7.29 33.49 13.44
N LYS A 140 -8.46 34.00 13.05
CA LYS A 140 -9.03 33.84 11.70
C LYS A 140 -8.05 34.26 10.59
N GLU A 141 -7.33 35.35 10.82
CA GLU A 141 -6.33 35.91 9.90
C GLU A 141 -5.15 34.95 9.65
N ASN A 142 -4.82 34.08 10.61
CA ASN A 142 -3.76 33.09 10.48
C ASN A 142 -4.24 31.81 9.80
N LEU A 143 -5.54 31.50 9.88
CA LEU A 143 -6.17 30.35 9.21
C LEU A 143 -6.36 30.59 7.70
N GLU A 144 -6.54 31.84 7.29
CA GLU A 144 -6.73 32.22 5.88
C GLU A 144 -5.42 32.34 5.09
N LYS A 145 -4.27 32.44 5.79
CA LYS A 145 -2.95 32.49 5.15
C LYS A 145 -2.60 31.12 4.55
N PRO A 146 -1.99 31.09 3.34
CA PRO A 146 -1.51 29.85 2.77
C PRO A 146 -0.42 29.26 3.67
N CYS A 147 -0.72 28.10 4.26
CA CYS A 147 0.21 27.36 5.11
C CYS A 147 0.64 26.07 4.40
N PRO A 148 1.94 25.71 4.41
CA PRO A 148 2.37 24.41 3.89
C PRO A 148 1.66 23.28 4.65
N LEU A 149 1.12 22.30 3.91
CA LEU A 149 0.41 21.16 4.49
C LEU A 149 1.40 20.26 5.28
N MET A 150 1.50 20.48 6.58
CA MET A 150 2.36 19.71 7.50
C MET A 150 1.62 18.52 8.14
N CYS A 151 0.65 17.93 7.43
CA CYS A 151 -0.03 16.71 7.88
C CYS A 151 0.77 15.48 7.43
N ILE A 152 1.84 15.16 8.17
CA ILE A 152 2.67 13.99 7.85
C ILE A 152 2.04 12.69 8.35
N PRO A 153 2.07 11.59 7.56
CA PRO A 153 1.66 10.27 8.03
C PRO A 153 2.45 9.88 9.28
N ALA A 154 1.83 9.26 10.28
CA ALA A 154 2.50 8.83 11.52
C ALA A 154 3.66 7.83 11.29
N ILE A 155 3.63 7.13 10.15
CA ILE A 155 4.65 6.21 9.69
C ILE A 155 4.75 6.38 8.17
N PHE A 156 5.94 6.63 7.63
CA PHE A 156 6.15 6.71 6.18
C PHE A 156 6.45 5.33 5.58
N SER A 157 7.36 4.59 6.21
CA SER A 157 7.74 3.24 5.81
C SER A 157 6.92 2.20 6.54
N ARG A 158 6.20 1.36 5.80
CA ARG A 158 5.50 0.20 6.38
C ARG A 158 6.45 -0.93 6.79
N PHE A 159 7.70 -0.87 6.35
CA PHE A 159 8.71 -1.91 6.56
C PHE A 159 9.97 -1.28 7.16
N PHE A 160 10.45 -1.85 8.26
CA PHE A 160 11.65 -1.37 8.95
C PHE A 160 12.87 -2.28 8.68
N GLU A 161 12.69 -3.28 7.83
CA GLU A 161 13.74 -4.18 7.38
C GLU A 161 13.94 -3.99 5.87
N PRO A 162 15.19 -4.14 5.37
CA PRO A 162 15.44 -4.22 3.94
C PRO A 162 14.58 -5.31 3.32
N THR A 163 13.64 -4.91 2.48
CA THR A 163 12.85 -5.89 1.70
C THR A 163 13.63 -6.19 0.43
N ASP A 164 13.78 -7.47 0.09
CA ASP A 164 14.36 -7.85 -1.18
C ASP A 164 13.49 -7.32 -2.33
N TYR A 165 13.94 -6.19 -2.90
CA TYR A 165 13.30 -5.53 -4.02
C TYR A 165 13.40 -6.38 -5.30
N ALA A 166 14.38 -7.30 -5.36
CA ALA A 166 14.69 -8.16 -6.50
C ALA A 166 14.72 -7.40 -7.84
N PHE A 167 15.11 -6.11 -7.81
CA PHE A 167 15.06 -5.17 -8.94
C PHE A 167 13.74 -5.21 -9.73
N ARG A 168 12.63 -5.54 -9.05
CA ARG A 168 11.33 -5.56 -9.70
C ARG A 168 11.07 -4.14 -10.18
N PRO A 169 10.76 -3.93 -11.47
CA PRO A 169 10.49 -2.60 -11.97
C PRO A 169 9.41 -1.96 -11.10
N GLU A 170 9.67 -0.75 -10.61
CA GLU A 170 8.74 0.03 -9.81
C GLU A 170 7.35 -0.10 -10.43
N PRO A 171 6.33 -0.59 -9.69
CA PRO A 171 5.00 -0.72 -10.25
C PRO A 171 4.58 0.69 -10.61
N LYS A 172 4.63 1.03 -11.91
CA LYS A 172 4.35 2.37 -12.44
C LYS A 172 3.04 2.83 -11.79
N THR A 173 3.16 3.62 -10.73
CA THR A 173 2.04 4.31 -10.13
C THR A 173 1.46 5.09 -11.28
N ARG A 174 0.14 4.97 -11.51
CA ARG A 174 -0.56 5.82 -12.48
C ARG A 174 -0.09 7.24 -12.18
N ARG A 175 0.75 7.81 -13.05
CA ARG A 175 1.01 9.24 -13.05
C ARG A 175 -0.36 9.83 -13.28
N ARG A 176 -1.00 10.24 -12.20
CA ARG A 176 -2.12 11.14 -12.22
C ARG A 176 -1.49 12.40 -12.80
N ILE A 177 -1.64 12.58 -14.11
CA ILE A 177 -1.41 13.89 -14.72
C ILE A 177 -2.51 14.74 -14.11
N ILE A 178 -2.21 15.33 -12.96
CA ILE A 178 -2.96 16.47 -12.47
C ILE A 178 -2.53 17.58 -13.42
N THR A 179 -3.41 17.91 -14.36
CA THR A 179 -3.27 19.09 -15.20
C THR A 179 -3.50 20.31 -14.32
N THR A 180 -2.60 20.57 -13.37
CA THR A 180 -2.47 21.88 -12.75
C THR A 180 -1.44 22.61 -13.55
N THR A 181 -1.94 23.46 -14.45
CA THR A 181 -1.24 24.63 -14.95
C THR A 181 -0.66 25.38 -13.76
N ASN A 182 0.63 25.17 -13.46
CA ASN A 182 1.43 26.17 -12.77
C ASN A 182 2.88 26.02 -13.20
N LYS A 183 3.32 27.07 -13.89
CA LYS A 183 4.66 27.33 -14.39
C LYS A 183 5.62 27.38 -13.21
N TYR A 184 6.56 26.43 -13.11
CA TYR A 184 7.91 26.70 -12.62
C TYR A 184 8.91 25.82 -13.40
N PRO A 185 10.08 26.37 -13.77
CA PRO A 185 10.97 25.75 -14.74
C PRO A 185 11.84 24.67 -14.09
N ASN A 186 11.81 23.47 -14.66
CA ASN A 186 12.82 22.46 -14.38
C ASN A 186 14.14 22.92 -15.01
N HIS A 187 15.12 23.28 -14.18
CA HIS A 187 16.52 23.33 -14.56
C HIS A 187 17.01 21.91 -14.88
N ALA A 188 16.82 21.51 -16.13
CA ALA A 188 17.57 20.40 -16.70
C ALA A 188 18.94 20.96 -17.12
N ASN A 189 19.97 20.66 -16.33
CA ASN A 189 21.34 20.88 -16.73
C ASN A 189 21.63 19.95 -17.92
N LYS A 190 21.68 20.57 -19.11
CA LYS A 190 22.47 20.08 -20.23
C LYS A 190 23.93 20.31 -19.87
N SER A 191 24.71 19.24 -19.86
CA SER A 191 26.13 19.32 -20.16
C SER A 191 26.36 18.48 -21.39
N ASP A 192 26.58 19.17 -22.50
CA ASP A 192 27.26 18.67 -23.68
C ASP A 192 28.62 18.09 -23.27
N ASP A 193 29.00 16.93 -23.82
CA ASP A 193 30.37 16.77 -24.31
C ASP A 193 30.51 15.57 -25.25
N MET A 194 30.85 15.94 -26.48
CA MET A 194 31.80 15.34 -27.41
C MET A 194 31.97 13.82 -27.49
N ALA A 195 31.61 13.34 -28.68
CA ALA A 195 32.00 12.06 -29.24
C ALA A 195 33.53 11.85 -29.20
N THR A 196 33.95 10.75 -28.59
CA THR A 196 35.20 10.07 -28.93
C THR A 196 34.88 8.60 -29.19
N LYS A 197 35.23 8.17 -30.41
CA LYS A 197 35.21 6.79 -30.86
C LYS A 197 36.45 6.10 -30.27
N SER A 198 36.25 5.04 -29.48
CA SER A 198 37.25 3.97 -29.37
C SER A 198 36.60 2.66 -28.93
N ASP A 199 36.83 1.66 -29.77
CA ASP A 199 37.09 0.25 -29.50
C ASP A 199 36.06 -0.60 -28.74
N LYS A 200 35.44 -1.47 -29.56
CA LYS A 200 34.67 -2.63 -29.18
C LYS A 200 35.58 -3.68 -28.54
N GLU A 201 35.41 -3.92 -27.25
CA GLU A 201 35.69 -5.23 -26.66
C GLU A 201 34.38 -5.92 -26.25
N LYS A 202 34.32 -7.20 -26.60
CA LYS A 202 33.20 -8.13 -26.45
C LYS A 202 33.33 -8.83 -25.10
N ASP A 203 32.29 -8.74 -24.27
CA ASP A 203 31.83 -9.66 -23.20
C ASP A 203 31.02 -8.79 -22.21
N ASP A 204 29.78 -9.04 -21.78
CA ASP A 204 29.02 -10.26 -21.60
C ASP A 204 27.57 -10.07 -22.07
N THR A 205 27.16 -10.89 -23.03
CA THR A 205 25.79 -10.90 -23.57
C THR A 205 24.89 -11.87 -22.80
N VAL A 206 24.50 -11.54 -21.56
CA VAL A 206 23.44 -12.31 -20.85
C VAL A 206 22.36 -11.46 -20.16
N ALA A 207 22.57 -10.16 -19.93
CA ALA A 207 21.65 -9.38 -19.08
C ALA A 207 20.52 -8.58 -19.78
N SER A 208 20.33 -8.66 -21.11
CA SER A 208 19.36 -7.79 -21.82
C SER A 208 18.08 -8.46 -22.33
N LYS A 209 17.84 -9.75 -22.04
CA LYS A 209 16.66 -10.49 -22.53
C LYS A 209 15.49 -10.62 -21.55
N LEU A 210 15.56 -10.07 -20.34
CA LEU A 210 14.42 -10.05 -19.43
C LEU A 210 13.69 -8.71 -19.49
N THR A 211 12.41 -8.80 -19.85
CA THR A 211 11.37 -7.76 -19.75
C THR A 211 11.45 -6.60 -20.74
N LYS A 212 11.14 -6.89 -22.03
CA LYS A 212 10.30 -5.94 -22.77
C LYS A 212 9.04 -5.72 -21.93
N PRO A 213 8.71 -4.48 -21.51
CA PRO A 213 7.50 -4.25 -20.76
C PRO A 213 6.34 -4.68 -21.66
N ILE A 214 5.58 -5.69 -21.23
CA ILE A 214 4.22 -5.87 -21.72
C ILE A 214 3.50 -4.63 -21.25
N ALA A 215 3.50 -3.59 -22.09
CA ALA A 215 2.57 -2.50 -21.97
C ALA A 215 1.21 -3.19 -21.93
N ARG A 216 0.60 -3.26 -20.76
CA ARG A 216 -0.84 -3.53 -20.65
C ARG A 216 -1.53 -2.28 -21.17
N THR A 217 -1.40 -2.04 -22.48
CA THR A 217 -2.20 -1.09 -23.23
C THR A 217 -3.56 -1.75 -23.34
N SER A 218 -4.29 -1.74 -22.22
CA SER A 218 -5.71 -1.99 -22.23
C SER A 218 -6.30 -0.91 -23.13
N CYS A 219 -6.65 -1.26 -24.37
CA CYS A 219 -7.34 -0.37 -25.30
C CYS A 219 -8.76 0.00 -24.83
N ALA A 220 -9.12 -0.35 -23.58
CA ALA A 220 -10.36 0.03 -22.94
C ALA A 220 -10.49 1.55 -22.82
N HIS A 221 -11.68 2.04 -23.13
CA HIS A 221 -12.13 3.30 -22.59
C HIS A 221 -12.41 3.16 -21.09
N HIS A 222 -11.71 3.95 -20.29
CA HIS A 222 -11.95 4.10 -18.86
C HIS A 222 -12.65 5.44 -18.63
N VAL A 223 -13.92 5.39 -18.21
CA VAL A 223 -14.78 6.56 -18.04
C VAL A 223 -15.01 6.81 -16.55
N TYR A 224 -14.94 8.08 -16.15
CA TYR A 224 -15.31 8.52 -14.80
C TYR A 224 -16.72 9.09 -14.81
N PHE A 225 -17.42 9.00 -13.69
CA PHE A 225 -18.80 9.46 -13.51
C PHE A 225 -19.00 10.93 -13.91
N ASP A 226 -18.01 11.77 -13.64
CA ASP A 226 -18.04 13.22 -13.92
C ASP A 226 -17.69 13.57 -15.38
N THR A 227 -17.45 12.57 -16.23
CA THR A 227 -17.13 12.81 -17.65
C THR A 227 -18.39 13.27 -18.38
N GLU A 228 -18.33 14.37 -19.14
CA GLU A 228 -19.52 14.91 -19.82
C GLU A 228 -20.14 13.92 -20.81
N GLN A 229 -19.33 13.34 -21.70
CA GLN A 229 -19.81 12.43 -22.75
C GLN A 229 -19.25 11.01 -22.60
N VAL A 230 -20.12 10.02 -22.84
CA VAL A 230 -19.72 8.61 -22.88
C VAL A 230 -19.20 8.23 -24.28
N PRO A 231 -18.23 7.32 -24.38
CA PRO A 231 -17.73 6.85 -25.68
C PRO A 231 -18.81 6.10 -26.46
N THR A 232 -18.95 6.41 -27.75
CA THR A 232 -19.91 5.76 -28.66
C THR A 232 -19.29 4.61 -29.47
N ALA A 233 -17.96 4.56 -29.57
CA ALA A 233 -17.25 3.52 -30.32
C ALA A 233 -15.89 3.19 -29.69
N SER A 234 -15.34 2.04 -30.07
CA SER A 234 -14.02 1.62 -29.63
C SER A 234 -12.89 2.46 -30.26
N LYS A 235 -11.83 2.73 -29.50
CA LYS A 235 -10.60 3.39 -29.97
C LYS A 235 -9.70 2.47 -30.80
N SER A 236 -9.97 1.17 -30.79
CA SER A 236 -9.09 0.19 -31.39
C SER A 236 -9.28 0.11 -32.91
N ILE A 237 -8.30 0.65 -33.62
CA ILE A 237 -7.91 0.23 -34.96
C ILE A 237 -7.53 -1.26 -34.87
N SER A 238 -8.00 -2.05 -35.83
CA SER A 238 -8.05 -3.51 -35.84
C SER A 238 -6.71 -4.20 -35.54
N ALA A 239 -6.61 -4.94 -34.45
CA ALA A 239 -5.74 -6.12 -34.43
C ALA A 239 -6.46 -7.25 -35.19
N PRO A 240 -5.77 -8.05 -36.02
CA PRO A 240 -6.41 -9.15 -36.74
C PRO A 240 -6.96 -10.19 -35.74
N TYR A 241 -8.28 -10.38 -35.74
CA TYR A 241 -8.95 -11.38 -34.91
C TYR A 241 -8.84 -12.77 -35.55
N THR A 242 -8.81 -13.80 -34.71
CA THR A 242 -9.12 -15.14 -35.17
C THR A 242 -10.64 -15.27 -35.44
N LYS A 243 -11.05 -16.18 -36.34
CA LYS A 243 -12.47 -16.45 -36.65
C LYS A 243 -13.29 -16.82 -35.40
N ALA A 244 -12.66 -17.52 -34.44
CA ALA A 244 -13.27 -17.89 -33.17
C ALA A 244 -13.54 -16.67 -32.26
N GLU A 245 -12.63 -15.69 -32.25
CA GLU A 245 -12.82 -14.44 -31.51
C GLU A 245 -13.95 -13.60 -32.09
N HIS A 246 -14.10 -13.58 -33.42
CA HIS A 246 -15.20 -12.85 -34.06
C HIS A 246 -16.57 -13.40 -33.64
N ASN A 247 -16.76 -14.73 -33.63
CA ASN A 247 -17.98 -15.35 -33.12
C ASN A 247 -18.25 -14.99 -31.65
N THR A 248 -17.18 -14.94 -30.84
CA THR A 248 -17.28 -14.57 -29.42
C THR A 248 -17.65 -13.09 -29.23
N ILE A 249 -17.14 -12.19 -30.08
CA ILE A 249 -17.49 -10.77 -30.09
C ILE A 249 -18.96 -10.60 -30.45
N GLU A 250 -19.47 -11.32 -31.43
CA GLU A 250 -20.90 -11.30 -31.79
C GLU A 250 -21.79 -11.79 -30.64
N ARG A 251 -21.40 -12.86 -29.95
CA ARG A 251 -22.10 -13.29 -28.73
C ARG A 251 -22.05 -12.23 -27.63
N LEU A 252 -20.91 -11.56 -27.46
CA LEU A 252 -20.77 -10.48 -26.50
C LEU A 252 -21.68 -9.29 -26.84
N ARG A 253 -21.81 -8.91 -28.12
CA ARG A 253 -22.76 -7.89 -28.58
C ARG A 253 -24.19 -8.25 -28.20
N ARG A 254 -24.62 -9.48 -28.49
CA ARG A 254 -25.96 -9.98 -28.11
C ARG A 254 -26.21 -9.93 -26.59
N LEU A 255 -25.20 -10.24 -25.77
CA LEU A 255 -25.32 -10.12 -24.31
C LEU A 255 -25.50 -8.65 -23.87
N PHE A 256 -24.77 -7.72 -24.50
CA PHE A 256 -24.93 -6.28 -24.24
C PHE A 256 -26.24 -5.71 -24.78
N ASP A 257 -26.85 -6.33 -25.80
CA ASP A 257 -28.19 -6.00 -26.27
C ASP A 257 -29.28 -6.43 -25.27
N GLN A 258 -29.09 -7.59 -24.62
CA GLN A 258 -30.00 -8.07 -23.57
C GLN A 258 -29.88 -7.27 -22.27
N ARG A 259 -28.65 -6.93 -21.86
CA ARG A 259 -28.36 -6.16 -20.65
C ARG A 259 -27.20 -5.20 -20.95
N PRO A 260 -27.40 -3.89 -20.84
CA PRO A 260 -26.38 -2.92 -21.27
C PRO A 260 -25.17 -2.82 -20.32
N ILE A 261 -25.30 -3.32 -19.08
CA ILE A 261 -24.28 -3.17 -18.03
C ILE A 261 -23.98 -4.51 -17.35
N TRP A 262 -22.72 -4.95 -17.40
CA TRP A 262 -22.30 -6.23 -16.83
C TRP A 262 -21.06 -6.12 -15.95
N THR A 263 -20.98 -6.92 -14.90
CA THR A 263 -19.71 -7.19 -14.20
C THR A 263 -18.82 -8.14 -14.99
N ARG A 264 -17.52 -8.08 -14.69
CA ARG A 264 -16.53 -8.99 -15.27
C ARG A 264 -16.83 -10.48 -15.03
N ALA A 265 -17.24 -10.84 -13.81
CA ALA A 265 -17.50 -12.23 -13.44
C ALA A 265 -18.73 -12.78 -14.18
N SER A 266 -19.79 -11.97 -14.28
CA SER A 266 -21.01 -12.32 -15.00
C SER A 266 -20.77 -12.53 -16.50
N LEU A 267 -19.91 -11.70 -17.13
CA LEU A 267 -19.51 -11.91 -18.54
C LEU A 267 -18.74 -13.22 -18.75
N LEU A 268 -17.85 -13.59 -17.83
CA LEU A 268 -17.12 -14.85 -17.91
C LEU A 268 -18.06 -16.05 -17.80
N TYR A 269 -19.04 -15.97 -16.89
CA TYR A 269 -20.05 -17.01 -16.70
C TYR A 269 -20.89 -17.23 -17.96
N ASN A 270 -21.39 -16.16 -18.57
CA ASN A 270 -22.28 -16.23 -19.74
C ASN A 270 -21.55 -16.59 -21.05
N LEU A 271 -20.35 -16.04 -21.28
CA LEU A 271 -19.59 -16.32 -22.50
C LEU A 271 -18.84 -17.66 -22.46
N ARG A 272 -18.60 -18.23 -21.28
CA ARG A 272 -17.80 -19.45 -21.07
C ARG A 272 -16.39 -19.37 -21.67
N VAL A 273 -15.76 -18.20 -21.51
CA VAL A 273 -14.40 -17.93 -22.02
C VAL A 273 -13.42 -17.71 -20.89
N THR A 274 -12.12 -17.86 -21.20
CA THR A 274 -11.06 -17.54 -20.25
C THR A 274 -10.92 -16.04 -20.06
N GLU A 275 -10.36 -15.65 -18.91
CA GLU A 275 -10.19 -14.26 -18.54
C GLU A 275 -9.33 -13.46 -19.55
N VAL A 276 -8.34 -14.13 -20.14
CA VAL A 276 -7.41 -13.56 -21.12
C VAL A 276 -8.14 -13.17 -22.40
N VAL A 277 -9.01 -14.06 -22.91
CA VAL A 277 -9.80 -13.82 -24.10
C VAL A 277 -10.77 -12.67 -23.87
N LEU A 278 -11.50 -12.67 -22.74
CA LEU A 278 -12.44 -11.59 -22.41
C LEU A 278 -11.73 -10.23 -22.36
N LYS A 279 -10.56 -10.14 -21.72
CA LYS A 279 -9.74 -8.92 -21.68
C LYS A 279 -9.34 -8.42 -23.06
N ARG A 280 -9.18 -9.29 -24.06
CA ARG A 280 -8.84 -8.86 -25.42
C ARG A 280 -10.06 -8.32 -26.16
N ILE A 281 -11.19 -9.01 -26.05
CA ILE A 281 -12.37 -8.73 -26.88
C ILE A 281 -13.29 -7.62 -26.34
N ILE A 282 -13.33 -7.42 -25.02
CA ILE A 282 -14.35 -6.57 -24.37
C ILE A 282 -14.30 -5.10 -24.79
N HIS A 283 -13.10 -4.60 -25.11
CA HIS A 283 -12.86 -3.21 -25.51
C HIS A 283 -13.48 -2.83 -26.86
N HIS A 284 -13.93 -3.81 -27.65
CA HIS A 284 -14.61 -3.57 -28.93
C HIS A 284 -16.10 -3.31 -28.78
N VAL A 285 -16.69 -3.68 -27.64
CA VAL A 285 -18.14 -3.63 -27.43
C VAL A 285 -18.52 -2.70 -26.27
N ALA A 286 -17.63 -2.55 -25.28
CA ALA A 286 -17.94 -1.82 -24.06
C ALA A 286 -16.79 -0.94 -23.57
N TYR A 287 -17.16 0.10 -22.80
CA TYR A 287 -16.26 0.89 -21.97
C TYR A 287 -16.39 0.49 -20.50
N PHE A 288 -15.44 0.92 -19.66
CA PHE A 288 -15.35 0.58 -18.25
C PHE A 288 -15.58 1.78 -17.34
N CYS A 289 -16.48 1.66 -16.38
CA CYS A 289 -16.77 2.69 -15.38
C CYS A 289 -15.80 2.60 -14.18
N CYS A 290 -15.04 3.67 -13.94
CA CYS A 290 -14.01 3.69 -12.90
C CYS A 290 -14.53 4.02 -11.50
N ASN A 291 -15.57 4.85 -11.40
CA ASN A 291 -16.18 5.32 -10.16
C ASN A 291 -17.71 5.52 -10.36
N GLY A 292 -18.39 5.97 -9.31
CA GLY A 292 -19.84 6.18 -9.32
C GLY A 292 -20.66 4.92 -9.01
N PRO A 293 -21.99 4.99 -9.22
CA PRO A 293 -22.93 3.91 -8.88
C PRO A 293 -22.72 2.61 -9.67
N TRP A 294 -22.22 2.72 -10.91
CA TRP A 294 -21.89 1.58 -11.78
C TRP A 294 -20.37 1.29 -11.83
N ASN A 295 -19.64 1.64 -10.77
CA ASN A 295 -18.19 1.39 -10.73
C ASN A 295 -17.88 -0.10 -10.96
N ARG A 296 -16.77 -0.41 -11.63
CA ARG A 296 -16.34 -1.79 -11.92
C ARG A 296 -17.22 -2.56 -12.93
N CYS A 297 -18.23 -1.93 -13.50
CA CYS A 297 -19.02 -2.49 -14.59
C CYS A 297 -18.46 -2.13 -15.97
N TRP A 298 -18.75 -3.00 -16.93
CA TRP A 298 -18.61 -2.76 -18.35
C TRP A 298 -19.95 -2.33 -18.92
N VAL A 299 -19.95 -1.23 -19.65
CA VAL A 299 -21.15 -0.62 -20.23
C VAL A 299 -21.02 -0.60 -21.75
N LYS A 300 -22.10 -0.98 -22.44
CA LYS A 300 -22.19 -0.94 -23.90
C LYS A 300 -21.84 0.46 -24.42
N TYR A 301 -21.04 0.53 -25.49
CA TYR A 301 -20.76 1.81 -26.14
C TYR A 301 -22.06 2.51 -26.61
N GLY A 302 -22.11 3.82 -26.41
CA GLY A 302 -23.28 4.66 -26.75
C GLY A 302 -24.44 4.60 -25.77
N TYR A 303 -24.38 3.76 -24.72
CA TYR A 303 -25.37 3.74 -23.65
C TYR A 303 -24.84 4.50 -22.43
N ASP A 304 -25.54 5.55 -22.00
CA ASP A 304 -25.23 6.28 -20.77
C ASP A 304 -26.19 5.87 -19.64
N PRO A 305 -25.72 5.21 -18.57
CA PRO A 305 -26.60 4.83 -17.47
C PRO A 305 -27.13 6.03 -16.68
N ARG A 306 -26.51 7.21 -16.79
CA ARG A 306 -26.94 8.40 -16.03
C ARG A 306 -28.24 9.00 -16.57
N THR A 307 -28.55 8.77 -17.84
CA THR A 307 -29.73 9.32 -18.50
C THR A 307 -30.95 8.40 -18.39
N ASP A 308 -30.73 7.09 -18.21
CA ASP A 308 -31.78 6.09 -18.12
C ASP A 308 -32.04 5.67 -16.67
N SER A 309 -33.21 6.03 -16.13
CA SER A 309 -33.63 5.64 -14.78
C SER A 309 -33.72 4.11 -14.59
N LYS A 310 -34.03 3.35 -15.67
CA LYS A 310 -34.11 1.89 -15.60
C LYS A 310 -32.75 1.24 -15.32
N SER A 311 -31.65 1.95 -15.56
CA SER A 311 -30.31 1.45 -15.30
C SER A 311 -29.97 1.30 -13.81
N LYS A 312 -30.84 1.81 -12.91
CA LYS A 312 -30.64 1.74 -11.45
C LYS A 312 -30.42 0.32 -10.94
N ILE A 313 -31.09 -0.68 -11.53
CA ILE A 313 -30.98 -2.09 -11.14
C ILE A 313 -29.58 -2.68 -11.41
N TYR A 314 -28.76 -2.00 -12.21
CA TYR A 314 -27.40 -2.45 -12.53
C TYR A 314 -26.32 -1.81 -11.67
N GLN A 315 -26.70 -0.96 -10.71
CA GLN A 315 -25.77 -0.35 -9.76
C GLN A 315 -25.12 -1.40 -8.87
N ILE A 316 -23.95 -1.03 -8.33
CA ILE A 316 -23.08 -1.91 -7.55
C ILE A 316 -23.22 -1.62 -6.06
N VAL A 317 -23.42 -2.68 -5.28
CA VAL A 317 -23.36 -2.67 -3.82
C VAL A 317 -22.07 -3.33 -3.36
N ASP A 318 -21.29 -2.61 -2.55
CA ASP A 318 -20.09 -3.14 -1.90
C ASP A 318 -20.47 -3.78 -0.56
N TYR A 319 -20.45 -5.11 -0.53
CA TYR A 319 -20.72 -5.90 0.66
C TYR A 319 -19.40 -6.29 1.32
N ARG A 320 -19.21 -5.90 2.60
CA ARG A 320 -18.00 -6.21 3.37
C ARG A 320 -18.30 -6.85 4.71
N VAL A 321 -17.77 -8.05 4.90
CA VAL A 321 -17.81 -8.77 6.18
C VAL A 321 -16.62 -8.31 7.04
N ARG A 322 -16.92 -7.74 8.21
CA ARG A 322 -15.89 -7.36 9.18
C ARG A 322 -15.28 -8.61 9.80
N SER A 323 -13.95 -8.61 9.96
CA SER A 323 -13.19 -9.76 10.51
C SER A 323 -13.51 -10.10 11.97
N ILE A 324 -14.25 -9.26 12.66
CA ILE A 324 -14.41 -9.30 14.13
C ILE A 324 -15.54 -10.22 14.56
N LEU A 325 -16.40 -10.67 13.64
CA LEU A 325 -17.69 -11.28 14.01
C LEU A 325 -17.69 -12.78 14.34
N ASP A 326 -16.57 -13.50 14.31
CA ASP A 326 -16.46 -14.81 15.00
C ASP A 326 -15.05 -15.42 14.87
N PRO A 327 -14.31 -15.66 15.97
CA PRO A 327 -13.07 -16.45 15.94
C PRO A 327 -13.33 -17.91 15.57
N GLU A 328 -14.49 -18.46 15.93
CA GLU A 328 -14.81 -19.89 15.73
C GLU A 328 -15.41 -20.17 14.36
N LYS A 329 -16.16 -19.22 13.79
CA LYS A 329 -16.67 -19.36 12.44
C LYS A 329 -15.60 -18.97 11.43
N LYS A 330 -14.90 -19.97 10.90
CA LYS A 330 -14.02 -19.90 9.70
C LYS A 330 -14.79 -19.51 8.42
N VAL A 331 -15.72 -18.55 8.48
CA VAL A 331 -16.69 -18.23 7.42
C VAL A 331 -16.01 -17.66 6.18
N VAL A 332 -14.82 -17.07 6.30
CA VAL A 332 -13.99 -16.77 5.13
C VAL A 332 -12.54 -16.94 5.53
N GLN A 333 -11.84 -17.92 4.93
CA GLN A 333 -10.38 -18.01 5.03
C GLN A 333 -9.81 -16.68 4.55
N SER A 334 -9.32 -15.87 5.48
CA SER A 334 -8.39 -14.79 5.15
C SER A 334 -7.19 -15.48 4.53
N ARG A 335 -7.16 -15.57 3.20
CA ARG A 335 -6.00 -16.09 2.47
C ARG A 335 -4.89 -15.06 2.61
N THR A 336 -4.24 -15.04 3.77
CA THR A 336 -3.01 -14.32 4.11
C THR A 336 -3.09 -12.78 4.10
N ASN A 337 -2.28 -12.14 4.95
CA ASN A 337 -2.02 -10.70 4.95
C ASN A 337 -1.47 -10.14 3.61
N ARG A 338 -1.16 -11.00 2.62
CA ARG A 338 -0.84 -10.61 1.23
C ARG A 338 -2.09 -10.39 0.35
N ALA A 339 -3.29 -10.77 0.78
CA ALA A 339 -4.52 -10.65 -0.02
C ALA A 339 -5.14 -9.25 -0.07
N TYR A 340 -4.66 -8.28 0.71
CA TYR A 340 -5.04 -6.87 0.52
C TYR A 340 -4.73 -6.35 -0.90
N HIS A 341 -3.90 -7.07 -1.68
CA HIS A 341 -3.57 -6.74 -3.06
C HIS A 341 -4.17 -7.66 -4.14
N ARG A 342 -4.96 -8.69 -3.81
CA ARG A 342 -5.72 -9.42 -4.85
C ARG A 342 -7.02 -8.67 -5.13
N SER A 343 -6.95 -7.75 -6.08
CA SER A 343 -8.12 -7.06 -6.65
C SER A 343 -9.07 -7.97 -7.43
N SER A 344 -8.73 -9.26 -7.62
CA SER A 344 -9.53 -10.21 -8.38
C SER A 344 -10.01 -11.37 -7.50
N LEU A 345 -11.32 -11.52 -7.41
CA LEU A 345 -12.01 -12.70 -6.85
C LEU A 345 -11.94 -13.93 -7.78
N ILE A 346 -11.40 -13.75 -9.00
CA ILE A 346 -11.29 -14.79 -10.03
C ILE A 346 -10.05 -15.64 -9.76
N PRO A 347 -10.19 -16.96 -9.53
CA PRO A 347 -9.08 -17.88 -9.32
C PRO A 347 -8.15 -18.04 -10.54
N ASN A 348 -6.90 -18.39 -10.27
CA ASN A 348 -5.89 -18.61 -11.31
C ASN A 348 -6.24 -19.73 -12.31
N HIS A 349 -7.04 -20.73 -11.93
CA HIS A 349 -7.42 -21.80 -12.86
C HIS A 349 -8.34 -21.29 -13.98
N ILE A 350 -9.23 -20.33 -13.68
CA ILE A 350 -10.12 -19.67 -14.65
C ILE A 350 -9.33 -18.81 -15.65
N LEU A 351 -8.11 -18.37 -15.27
CA LEU A 351 -7.19 -17.73 -16.21
C LEU A 351 -6.68 -18.69 -17.29
N ARG A 352 -6.57 -19.98 -16.96
CA ARG A 352 -5.91 -21.01 -17.79
C ARG A 352 -6.90 -21.86 -18.59
N SER A 353 -7.97 -22.32 -17.95
CA SER A 353 -9.01 -23.13 -18.59
C SER A 353 -10.39 -22.92 -17.93
N PHE A 354 -11.45 -22.96 -18.75
CA PHE A 354 -12.82 -22.87 -18.27
C PHE A 354 -13.40 -24.28 -18.12
N THR A 355 -13.74 -24.70 -16.90
CA THR A 355 -14.35 -26.00 -16.58
C THR A 355 -15.75 -25.81 -15.98
N GLN A 356 -16.51 -26.90 -15.78
CA GLN A 356 -17.81 -26.84 -15.13
C GLN A 356 -17.71 -26.31 -13.69
N ASN A 357 -16.70 -26.74 -12.93
CA ASN A 357 -16.45 -26.24 -11.57
C ASN A 357 -16.12 -24.74 -11.56
N SER A 358 -15.46 -24.22 -12.60
CA SER A 358 -15.22 -22.77 -12.75
C SER A 358 -16.54 -22.00 -12.86
N ARG A 359 -17.58 -22.61 -13.42
CA ARG A 359 -18.87 -21.97 -13.66
C ARG A 359 -19.68 -21.81 -12.37
N GLU A 360 -19.77 -22.86 -11.57
CA GLU A 360 -20.44 -22.84 -10.26
C GLU A 360 -19.78 -21.81 -9.34
N TYR A 361 -18.43 -21.83 -9.28
CA TYR A 361 -17.68 -20.84 -8.53
C TYR A 361 -17.94 -19.41 -9.02
N LEU A 362 -17.96 -19.18 -10.34
CA LEU A 362 -18.23 -17.84 -10.88
C LEU A 362 -19.63 -17.36 -10.52
N GLU A 363 -20.65 -18.21 -10.57
CA GLU A 363 -22.01 -17.83 -10.19
C GLU A 363 -22.06 -17.28 -8.76
N GLU A 364 -21.42 -17.96 -7.81
CA GLU A 364 -21.33 -17.53 -6.40
C GLU A 364 -20.51 -16.23 -6.20
N THR A 365 -19.71 -15.81 -7.18
CA THR A 365 -18.96 -14.53 -7.08
C THR A 365 -19.77 -13.29 -7.42
N PHE A 366 -20.89 -13.42 -8.16
CA PHE A 366 -21.70 -12.27 -8.57
C PHE A 366 -23.20 -12.42 -8.28
N VAL A 367 -23.69 -13.62 -7.99
CA VAL A 367 -25.08 -13.87 -7.57
C VAL A 367 -25.11 -14.07 -6.07
N PHE A 368 -25.98 -13.33 -5.39
CA PHE A 368 -26.23 -13.53 -3.97
C PHE A 368 -27.56 -14.25 -3.75
N LYS A 369 -27.55 -15.36 -3.01
CA LYS A 369 -28.73 -16.17 -2.68
C LYS A 369 -28.83 -16.31 -1.17
N ARG A 370 -30.05 -16.43 -0.61
CA ARG A 370 -30.27 -16.61 0.85
C ARG A 370 -29.50 -17.79 1.44
N THR A 371 -29.30 -18.85 0.64
CA THR A 371 -28.64 -20.09 1.04
C THR A 371 -27.11 -20.07 0.86
N SER A 372 -26.57 -19.06 0.17
CA SER A 372 -25.15 -19.01 -0.20
C SER A 372 -24.41 -17.99 0.64
N LEU A 373 -23.28 -18.41 1.23
CA LEU A 373 -22.36 -17.49 1.90
C LEU A 373 -21.43 -16.83 0.87
N PRO A 374 -21.02 -15.57 1.11
CA PRO A 374 -20.09 -14.88 0.23
C PRO A 374 -18.69 -15.51 0.28
N LEU A 375 -18.12 -15.80 -0.89
CA LEU A 375 -16.80 -16.44 -1.04
C LEU A 375 -15.61 -15.62 -0.52
N ALA A 376 -15.80 -14.33 -0.29
CA ALA A 376 -14.78 -13.39 0.13
C ALA A 376 -15.34 -12.34 1.09
N ARG A 377 -14.45 -11.72 1.87
CA ARG A 377 -14.80 -10.69 2.85
C ARG A 377 -15.26 -9.37 2.22
N SER A 378 -14.92 -9.12 0.96
CA SER A 378 -15.39 -7.95 0.21
C SER A 378 -15.82 -8.43 -1.16
N ILE A 379 -17.10 -8.24 -1.47
CA ILE A 379 -17.73 -8.62 -2.75
C ILE A 379 -18.55 -7.45 -3.25
N HIS A 380 -18.64 -7.32 -4.57
CA HIS A 380 -19.39 -6.28 -5.24
C HIS A 380 -20.49 -6.97 -6.04
N TYR A 381 -21.75 -6.76 -5.65
CA TYR A 381 -22.92 -7.33 -6.34
C TYR A 381 -23.62 -6.26 -7.16
N GLN A 382 -24.14 -6.62 -8.33
CA GLN A 382 -25.13 -5.76 -8.99
C GLN A 382 -26.49 -6.00 -8.36
N LEU A 383 -27.29 -4.94 -8.21
CA LEU A 383 -28.60 -5.04 -7.55
C LEU A 383 -29.51 -6.10 -8.19
N CYS A 384 -29.50 -6.22 -9.52
CA CYS A 384 -30.26 -7.24 -10.24
C CYS A 384 -29.80 -8.69 -9.99
N ASP A 385 -28.55 -8.89 -9.54
CA ASP A 385 -27.98 -10.22 -9.31
C ASP A 385 -28.19 -10.68 -7.84
N ILE A 386 -28.88 -9.89 -7.02
CA ILE A 386 -29.26 -10.21 -5.63
C ILE A 386 -30.60 -10.95 -5.63
N GLN A 387 -30.58 -12.28 -5.49
CA GLN A 387 -31.78 -13.12 -5.48
C GLN A 387 -32.39 -13.20 -4.08
N LEU A 388 -32.93 -12.07 -3.61
CA LEU A 388 -33.69 -11.96 -2.38
C LEU A 388 -34.96 -11.14 -2.62
N ASP A 389 -36.12 -11.76 -2.44
CA ASP A 389 -37.42 -11.12 -2.75
C ASP A 389 -37.61 -9.82 -1.97
N ASP A 390 -37.22 -9.78 -0.69
CA ASP A 390 -37.36 -8.60 0.15
C ASP A 390 -36.49 -7.43 -0.35
N VAL A 391 -35.29 -7.74 -0.84
CA VAL A 391 -34.37 -6.75 -1.40
C VAL A 391 -34.86 -6.28 -2.77
N GLN A 392 -35.34 -7.20 -3.62
CA GLN A 392 -35.90 -6.85 -4.92
C GLN A 392 -37.15 -5.98 -4.79
N LYS A 393 -38.03 -6.25 -3.84
CA LYS A 393 -39.19 -5.39 -3.52
C LYS A 393 -38.74 -3.97 -3.15
N MET A 394 -37.69 -3.85 -2.33
CA MET A 394 -37.17 -2.54 -1.92
C MET A 394 -36.51 -1.78 -3.09
N ILE A 395 -35.79 -2.46 -3.99
CA ILE A 395 -35.17 -1.83 -5.16
C ILE A 395 -36.23 -1.26 -6.11
N HIS A 396 -37.32 -2.01 -6.32
CA HIS A 396 -38.38 -1.66 -7.26
C HIS A 396 -39.52 -0.83 -6.62
N SER A 397 -39.45 -0.50 -5.32
CA SER A 397 -40.50 0.27 -4.64
C SER A 397 -40.70 1.66 -5.24
N ASN A 398 -39.63 2.23 -5.78
CA ASN A 398 -39.61 3.56 -6.38
C ASN A 398 -39.46 3.46 -7.91
N ASP A 399 -39.96 2.39 -8.53
CA ASP A 399 -40.03 2.31 -9.99
C ASP A 399 -41.07 3.30 -10.53
N GLY A 400 -40.66 4.14 -11.48
CA GLY A 400 -41.55 5.10 -12.13
C GLY A 400 -41.86 6.37 -11.33
N GLN A 401 -41.21 6.58 -10.18
CA GLN A 401 -41.24 7.82 -9.40
C GLN A 401 -40.08 8.75 -9.72
#